data_AF-V8C5H1-F1
#
_entry.id   AF-V8C5H1-F1
#
_cell.length_a   1.000
_cell.length_b   1.000
_cell.length_c   1.000
_cell.angle_alpha   90.00
_cell.angle_beta   90.00
_cell.angle_gamma   90.00
#
_symmetry.space_group_name_H-M   'P 1'
#
loop_
_entity.id
_entity.type
_entity.pdbx_description
1 polymer ?
#
loop_
_entity_poly.entity_id
_entity_poly.type
_entity_poly.pdbx_seq_one_letter_code
_entity_poly.pdbx_strand_id
1 'polypeptide(L)'
;MKLLKAIFAAMCVGVTLLFLYFENQLSVISLAIAVGFYVVASAIHLVFHECGHFFGGLVSKYKLLFFRFGPFNLVKTEKTKIKFTWLKTHGGQCVMYPSQTSTIKYKAYNLGGVIANAIIAALSTLLMLPNNFYLLMMMIELVFVGAYKILVNLIPHKTNGVPNDGYIVKMLDAHIAMRKDYALYLRIYADTFLNKAISPSDYQYERNESLSDDELLYYNEIQEILKSINAQMSKHEIDHCKGIVI
;
A
#
# COMPACT_ATOMS: atom_id res chain seq x y z
N MET A 1 -12.49 5.56 -12.21
CA MET A 1 -12.24 5.36 -10.76
C MET A 1 -12.84 6.45 -9.86
N LYS A 2 -12.68 7.76 -10.14
CA LYS A 2 -13.30 8.83 -9.32
C LYS A 2 -14.81 8.65 -9.15
N LEU A 3 -15.53 8.40 -10.25
CA LEU A 3 -16.97 8.12 -10.25
C LEU A 3 -17.31 6.88 -9.39
N LEU A 4 -16.57 5.79 -9.56
CA LEU A 4 -16.77 4.56 -8.79
C LEU A 4 -16.60 4.80 -7.29
N LYS A 5 -15.54 5.52 -6.88
CA LYS A 5 -15.31 5.90 -5.47
C LYS A 5 -16.47 6.74 -4.92
N ALA A 6 -16.97 7.69 -5.71
CA ALA A 6 -18.11 8.53 -5.33
C ALA A 6 -19.41 7.72 -5.16
N ILE A 7 -19.70 6.80 -6.08
CA ILE A 7 -20.86 5.90 -6.00
C ILE A 7 -20.80 5.07 -4.71
N PHE A 8 -19.66 4.46 -4.41
CA PHE A 8 -19.52 3.65 -3.18
C PHE A 8 -19.62 4.48 -1.90
N ALA A 9 -19.03 5.68 -1.89
CA ALA A 9 -19.17 6.59 -0.74
C ALA A 9 -20.64 6.97 -0.51
N ALA A 10 -21.37 7.32 -1.59
CA ALA A 10 -22.80 7.59 -1.51
C ALA A 10 -23.60 6.38 -1.05
N MET A 11 -23.24 5.18 -1.49
CA MET A 11 -23.89 3.93 -1.07
C MET A 11 -23.66 3.64 0.42
N CYS A 12 -22.45 3.88 0.95
CA CYS A 12 -22.18 3.74 2.39
C CYS A 12 -23.07 4.69 3.20
N VAL A 13 -23.10 5.98 2.82
CA VAL A 13 -23.97 6.97 3.47
C VAL A 13 -25.44 6.57 3.37
N GLY A 14 -25.89 6.13 2.20
CA GLY A 14 -27.28 5.70 1.96
C GLY A 14 -27.68 4.53 2.84
N VAL A 15 -26.81 3.52 3.00
CA VAL A 15 -27.08 2.38 3.88
C VAL A 15 -27.15 2.80 5.34
N THR A 16 -26.22 3.64 5.80
CA THR A 16 -26.25 4.17 7.17
C THR A 16 -27.54 4.95 7.44
N LEU A 17 -27.96 5.82 6.51
CA LEU A 17 -29.22 6.56 6.63
C LEU A 17 -30.44 5.64 6.66
N LEU A 18 -30.46 4.63 5.79
CA LEU A 18 -31.55 3.66 5.70
C LEU A 18 -31.65 2.84 6.99
N PHE A 19 -30.51 2.38 7.52
CA PHE A 19 -30.43 1.65 8.79
C PHE A 19 -30.96 2.50 9.95
N LEU A 20 -30.48 3.74 10.09
CA LEU A 20 -30.94 4.65 11.14
C LEU A 20 -32.45 4.96 11.03
N TYR A 21 -32.97 5.07 9.80
CA TYR A 21 -34.39 5.27 9.55
C TYR A 21 -35.22 4.06 10.00
N PHE A 22 -34.85 2.84 9.59
CA PHE A 22 -35.59 1.62 9.96
C PHE A 22 -35.55 1.31 11.46
N GLU A 23 -34.44 1.62 12.13
CA GLU A 23 -34.32 1.46 13.59
C GLU A 23 -35.02 2.59 14.37
N ASN A 24 -35.66 3.56 13.68
CA ASN A 24 -36.24 4.77 14.28
C ASN A 24 -35.24 5.58 15.12
N GLN A 25 -33.97 5.55 14.75
CA GLN A 25 -32.87 6.23 15.46
C GLN A 25 -32.32 7.43 14.67
N LEU A 26 -32.96 7.85 13.57
CA LEU A 26 -32.47 8.95 12.74
C LEU A 26 -32.50 10.28 13.51
N SER A 27 -31.32 10.74 13.92
CA SER A 27 -31.12 11.97 14.67
C SER A 27 -29.74 12.55 14.39
N VAL A 28 -29.51 13.81 14.74
CA VAL A 28 -28.19 14.44 14.60
C VAL A 28 -27.13 13.68 15.43
N ILE A 29 -27.51 13.17 16.60
CA ILE A 29 -26.61 12.42 17.49
C ILE A 29 -26.22 11.09 16.86
N SER A 30 -27.18 10.31 16.36
CA SER A 30 -26.88 9.01 15.74
C SER A 30 -26.05 9.16 14.47
N LEU A 31 -26.29 10.22 13.67
CA LEU A 31 -25.45 10.56 12.53
C LEU A 31 -24.02 10.89 12.94
N ALA A 32 -23.81 11.67 14.00
CA ALA A 32 -22.48 11.97 14.51
C ALA A 32 -21.75 10.71 14.99
N ILE A 33 -22.46 9.80 15.67
CA ILE A 33 -21.90 8.51 16.11
C ILE A 33 -21.55 7.64 14.90
N ALA A 34 -22.42 7.57 13.88
CA ALA A 34 -22.17 6.81 12.67
C ALA A 34 -20.94 7.32 11.90
N VAL A 35 -20.75 8.64 11.80
CA VAL A 35 -19.51 9.23 11.25
C VAL A 35 -18.30 8.81 12.08
N GLY A 36 -18.41 8.80 13.41
CA GLY A 36 -17.38 8.29 14.30
C GLY A 36 -17.03 6.82 14.02
N PHE A 37 -18.04 5.96 13.88
CA PHE A 37 -17.84 4.55 13.54
C PHE A 37 -17.25 4.33 12.16
N TYR A 38 -17.66 5.11 11.15
CA TYR A 38 -17.04 5.09 9.83
C TYR A 38 -15.54 5.40 9.89
N VAL A 39 -15.13 6.39 10.69
CA VAL A 39 -13.72 6.75 10.90
C VAL A 39 -12.97 5.60 11.58
N VAL A 40 -13.54 5.02 12.64
CA VAL A 40 -12.94 3.88 13.35
C VAL A 40 -12.83 2.66 12.44
N ALA A 41 -13.89 2.30 11.71
CA ALA A 41 -13.90 1.21 10.74
C ALA A 41 -12.85 1.43 9.64
N SER A 42 -12.72 2.66 9.14
CA SER A 42 -11.69 3.03 8.16
C SER A 42 -10.28 2.86 8.70
N ALA A 43 -10.04 3.20 9.97
CA ALA A 43 -8.76 3.01 10.63
C ALA A 43 -8.43 1.52 10.86
N ILE A 44 -9.42 0.73 11.30
CA ILE A 44 -9.28 -0.73 11.46
C ILE A 44 -8.90 -1.36 10.11
N HIS A 45 -9.66 -1.09 9.06
CA HIS A 45 -9.35 -1.61 7.73
C HIS A 45 -7.98 -1.18 7.22
N LEU A 46 -7.57 0.07 7.45
CA LEU A 46 -6.23 0.52 7.08
C LEU A 46 -5.13 -0.31 7.76
N VAL A 47 -5.22 -0.50 9.08
CA VAL A 47 -4.23 -1.28 9.84
C VAL A 47 -4.19 -2.73 9.36
N PHE A 48 -5.35 -3.37 9.25
CA PHE A 48 -5.42 -4.76 8.82
C PHE A 48 -4.99 -4.95 7.36
N HIS A 49 -5.25 -3.98 6.49
CA HIS A 49 -4.77 -3.97 5.11
C HIS A 49 -3.24 -4.00 5.05
N GLU A 50 -2.56 -3.10 5.77
CA GLU A 50 -1.10 -3.11 5.81
C GLU A 50 -0.56 -4.40 6.42
N CYS A 51 -1.19 -4.90 7.50
CA CYS A 51 -0.83 -6.19 8.10
C CYS A 51 -0.97 -7.34 7.09
N GLY A 52 -1.99 -7.30 6.24
CA GLY A 52 -2.18 -8.24 5.15
C GLY A 52 -1.00 -8.26 4.19
N HIS A 53 -0.51 -7.10 3.74
CA HIS A 53 0.71 -7.01 2.93
C HIS A 53 1.92 -7.58 3.66
N PHE A 54 2.06 -7.31 4.95
CA PHE A 54 3.16 -7.84 5.75
C PHE A 54 3.15 -9.38 5.78
N PHE A 55 2.03 -10.00 6.15
CA PHE A 55 1.91 -11.47 6.15
C PHE A 55 2.08 -12.06 4.76
N GLY A 56 1.49 -11.43 3.73
CA GLY A 56 1.64 -11.81 2.34
C GLY A 56 3.10 -11.78 1.87
N GLY A 57 3.84 -10.74 2.28
CA GLY A 57 5.27 -10.61 2.02
C GLY A 57 6.10 -11.67 2.74
N LEU A 58 5.79 -11.99 4.00
CA LEU A 58 6.45 -13.08 4.72
C LEU A 58 6.29 -14.44 4.01
N VAL A 59 5.06 -14.77 3.60
CA VAL A 59 4.77 -15.97 2.80
C VAL A 59 5.53 -15.97 1.47
N SER A 60 5.70 -14.79 0.88
CA SER A 60 6.49 -14.56 -0.32
C SER A 60 8.01 -14.54 -0.10
N LYS A 61 8.51 -14.70 1.14
CA LYS A 61 9.92 -14.60 1.54
C LYS A 61 10.53 -13.19 1.38
N TYR A 62 9.72 -12.15 1.53
CA TYR A 62 10.17 -10.77 1.47
C TYR A 62 10.67 -10.33 2.85
N LYS A 63 11.55 -9.33 2.87
CA LYS A 63 12.08 -8.72 4.08
C LYS A 63 11.40 -7.38 4.31
N LEU A 64 10.91 -7.17 5.53
CA LEU A 64 10.32 -5.90 5.93
C LEU A 64 11.38 -4.80 5.95
N LEU A 65 11.10 -3.69 5.28
CA LEU A 65 11.89 -2.46 5.33
C LEU A 65 11.30 -1.51 6.38
N PHE A 66 10.04 -1.12 6.20
CA PHE A 66 9.28 -0.37 7.19
C PHE A 66 7.79 -0.67 7.07
N PHE A 67 7.08 -0.39 8.17
CA PHE A 67 5.65 -0.56 8.30
C PHE A 67 5.06 0.70 8.92
N ARG A 68 4.04 1.29 8.29
CA ARG A 68 3.40 2.52 8.72
C ARG A 68 1.90 2.35 8.77
N PHE A 69 1.27 2.88 9.81
CA PHE A 69 -0.17 3.05 9.90
C PHE A 69 -0.51 4.31 10.69
N GLY A 70 -1.24 5.22 10.06
CA GLY A 70 -1.49 6.54 10.62
C GLY A 70 -0.17 7.28 10.93
N PRO A 71 0.00 7.85 12.13
CA PRO A 71 1.22 8.55 12.50
C PRO A 71 2.35 7.63 12.98
N PHE A 72 2.09 6.32 13.11
CA PHE A 72 3.05 5.35 13.64
C PHE A 72 3.87 4.74 12.53
N ASN A 73 5.19 4.73 12.71
CA ASN A 73 6.13 4.20 11.72
C ASN A 73 7.15 3.29 12.42
N LEU A 74 7.17 2.03 11.99
CA LEU A 74 8.05 0.96 12.45
C LEU A 74 9.11 0.72 11.38
N VAL A 75 10.34 1.17 11.61
CA VAL A 75 11.44 1.01 10.67
C VAL A 75 12.35 -0.11 11.13
N LYS A 76 12.65 -1.06 10.24
CA LYS A 76 13.67 -2.07 10.50
C LYS A 76 15.04 -1.51 10.16
N THR A 77 15.91 -1.38 11.17
CA THR A 77 17.31 -1.01 10.96
C THR A 77 18.17 -2.24 10.70
N GLU A 78 19.37 -2.05 10.11
CA GLU A 78 20.25 -3.13 9.65
C GLU A 78 20.62 -4.17 10.72
N LYS A 79 20.54 -3.83 12.01
CA LYS A 79 20.96 -4.69 13.13
C LYS A 79 19.79 -5.14 13.99
N THR A 80 18.74 -5.70 13.37
CA THR A 80 17.57 -6.34 14.02
C THR A 80 16.72 -5.45 14.94
N LYS A 81 17.04 -4.17 15.12
CA LYS A 81 16.25 -3.24 15.93
C LYS A 81 15.12 -2.65 15.11
N ILE A 82 13.88 -2.84 15.59
CA ILE A 82 12.70 -2.13 15.11
C ILE A 82 12.68 -0.78 15.83
N LYS A 83 12.74 0.32 15.09
CA LYS A 83 12.62 1.67 15.65
C LYS A 83 11.19 2.17 15.44
N PHE A 84 10.57 2.62 16.52
CA PHE A 84 9.30 3.32 16.49
C PHE A 84 9.55 4.82 16.33
N THR A 85 8.91 5.43 15.34
CA THR A 85 8.97 6.86 15.09
C THR A 85 7.58 7.40 14.83
N TRP A 86 7.30 8.60 15.33
CA TRP A 86 6.08 9.34 15.02
C TRP A 86 6.32 10.26 13.81
N LEU A 87 5.44 10.20 12.82
CA LEU A 87 5.50 11.04 11.61
C LEU A 87 4.18 11.81 11.45
N LYS A 88 4.25 13.03 10.91
CA LYS A 88 3.07 13.88 10.64
C LYS A 88 2.23 13.40 9.44
N THR A 89 2.70 12.43 8.69
CA THR A 89 2.01 11.89 7.51
C THR A 89 0.88 10.95 7.93
N HIS A 90 -0.27 11.06 7.27
CA HIS A 90 -1.43 10.20 7.51
C HIS A 90 -1.56 9.21 6.36
N GLY A 91 -1.56 7.91 6.66
CA GLY A 91 -1.66 6.84 5.66
C GLY A 91 -1.18 5.48 6.18
N GLY A 92 -1.36 4.44 5.38
CA GLY A 92 -0.79 3.11 5.61
C GLY A 92 0.29 2.85 4.57
N GLN A 93 1.37 2.20 4.98
CA GLN A 93 2.38 1.72 4.04
C GLN A 93 3.19 0.56 4.63
N CYS A 94 3.09 -0.61 4.02
CA CYS A 94 3.97 -1.74 4.23
C CYS A 94 4.94 -1.86 3.06
N VAL A 95 6.23 -1.56 3.29
CA VAL A 95 7.26 -1.76 2.26
C VAL A 95 8.10 -2.97 2.62
N MET A 96 8.09 -3.95 1.72
CA MET A 96 8.93 -5.12 1.79
C MET A 96 9.65 -5.32 0.46
N TYR A 97 10.83 -5.92 0.51
CA TYR A 97 11.64 -6.22 -0.66
C TYR A 97 11.97 -7.71 -0.75
N PRO A 98 12.03 -8.28 -1.96
CA PRO A 98 12.26 -9.71 -2.13
C PRO A 98 13.71 -10.09 -1.79
N SER A 99 13.91 -11.28 -1.20
CA SER A 99 15.25 -11.80 -0.92
C SER A 99 16.01 -12.21 -2.19
N GLN A 100 15.27 -12.60 -3.24
CA GLN A 100 15.78 -13.05 -4.54
C GLN A 100 15.10 -12.24 -5.65
N THR A 101 15.83 -11.89 -6.72
CA THR A 101 15.33 -11.07 -7.83
C THR A 101 15.01 -11.88 -9.08
N SER A 102 15.51 -13.11 -9.18
CA SER A 102 15.32 -13.98 -10.35
C SER A 102 13.94 -14.64 -10.40
N THR A 103 13.40 -15.05 -9.26
CA THR A 103 12.06 -15.61 -9.13
C THR A 103 11.34 -14.98 -7.95
N ILE A 104 10.22 -14.31 -8.21
CA ILE A 104 9.45 -13.63 -7.17
C ILE A 104 8.05 -14.19 -7.04
N LYS A 105 7.59 -14.29 -5.79
CA LYS A 105 6.20 -14.57 -5.45
C LYS A 105 5.54 -13.25 -5.07
N TYR A 106 4.78 -12.66 -5.97
CA TYR A 106 4.24 -11.30 -5.75
C TYR A 106 2.77 -11.28 -5.32
N LYS A 107 1.98 -12.32 -5.63
CA LYS A 107 0.52 -12.30 -5.41
C LYS A 107 0.14 -12.15 -3.94
N ALA A 108 0.73 -12.96 -3.05
CA ALA A 108 0.42 -12.90 -1.62
C ALA A 108 0.80 -11.54 -1.03
N TYR A 109 1.97 -11.01 -1.38
CA TYR A 109 2.41 -9.67 -0.95
C TYR A 109 1.44 -8.57 -1.41
N ASN A 110 1.09 -8.54 -2.69
CA ASN A 110 0.26 -7.46 -3.24
C ASN A 110 -1.22 -7.60 -2.88
N LEU A 111 -1.79 -8.81 -2.81
CA LEU A 111 -3.21 -9.00 -2.48
C LEU A 111 -3.45 -9.23 -0.98
N GLY A 112 -2.41 -9.35 -0.17
CA GLY A 112 -2.53 -9.62 1.26
C GLY A 112 -3.44 -8.61 1.97
N GLY A 113 -3.30 -7.32 1.66
CA GLY A 113 -4.16 -6.29 2.22
C GLY A 113 -5.62 -6.37 1.78
N VAL A 114 -5.89 -6.76 0.53
CA VAL A 114 -7.25 -7.01 0.05
C VAL A 114 -7.88 -8.21 0.77
N ILE A 115 -7.12 -9.30 0.94
CA ILE A 115 -7.56 -10.50 1.65
C ILE A 115 -7.86 -10.18 3.12
N ALA A 116 -7.00 -9.42 3.80
CA ALA A 116 -7.23 -9.01 5.17
C ALA A 116 -8.52 -8.18 5.33
N ASN A 117 -8.78 -7.25 4.42
CA ASN A 117 -10.04 -6.51 4.42
C ASN A 117 -11.26 -7.42 4.21
N ALA A 118 -11.15 -8.41 3.31
CA ALA A 118 -12.21 -9.38 3.09
C ALA A 118 -12.50 -10.23 4.33
N ILE A 119 -11.46 -10.66 5.06
CA ILE A 119 -11.61 -11.40 6.31
C ILE A 119 -12.34 -10.54 7.36
N ILE A 120 -11.95 -9.28 7.55
CA ILE A 120 -12.60 -8.39 8.52
C ILE A 120 -14.06 -8.12 8.13
N ALA A 121 -14.35 -7.87 6.85
CA ALA A 121 -15.72 -7.70 6.39
C ALA A 121 -16.56 -8.96 6.64
N ALA A 122 -16.04 -10.14 6.28
CA ALA A 122 -16.74 -11.41 6.49
C ALA A 122 -17.00 -11.70 7.97
N LEU A 123 -15.98 -11.53 8.84
CA LEU A 123 -16.13 -11.68 10.29
C LEU A 123 -17.15 -10.70 10.86
N SER A 124 -17.17 -9.45 10.37
CA SER A 124 -18.15 -8.46 10.81
C SER A 124 -19.57 -8.85 10.42
N THR A 125 -19.79 -9.41 9.22
CA THR A 125 -21.08 -9.96 8.80
C THR A 125 -21.51 -11.14 9.68
N LEU A 126 -20.59 -12.06 10.00
CA LEU A 126 -20.87 -13.22 10.86
C LEU A 126 -21.26 -12.81 12.30
N LEU A 127 -20.75 -11.67 12.77
CA LEU A 127 -20.99 -11.14 14.11
C LEU A 127 -22.15 -10.13 14.18
N MET A 128 -22.93 -9.97 13.10
CA MET A 128 -24.16 -9.15 13.09
C MET A 128 -25.27 -9.83 13.90
N LEU A 129 -25.18 -9.73 15.22
CA LEU A 129 -26.22 -10.18 16.15
C LEU A 129 -27.01 -8.96 16.64
N PRO A 130 -28.36 -8.98 16.60
CA PRO A 130 -29.22 -7.82 16.89
C PRO A 130 -29.30 -7.45 18.39
N ASN A 131 -28.29 -7.79 19.19
CA ASN A 131 -28.36 -7.66 20.64
C ASN A 131 -28.04 -6.24 21.12
N ASN A 132 -27.45 -5.39 20.28
CA ASN A 132 -27.12 -4.01 20.62
C ASN A 132 -27.07 -3.12 19.37
N PHE A 133 -27.84 -2.03 19.37
CA PHE A 133 -27.95 -1.09 18.25
C PHE A 133 -26.59 -0.52 17.80
N TYR A 134 -25.75 -0.07 18.74
CA TYR A 134 -24.44 0.52 18.41
C TYR A 134 -23.46 -0.54 17.90
N LEU A 135 -23.50 -1.75 18.43
CA LEU A 135 -22.70 -2.86 17.92
C LEU A 135 -23.10 -3.19 16.49
N LEU A 136 -24.40 -3.30 16.21
CA LEU A 136 -24.92 -3.55 14.87
C LEU A 136 -24.50 -2.44 13.90
N MET A 137 -24.62 -1.17 14.31
CA MET A 137 -24.15 -0.03 13.52
C MET A 137 -22.65 -0.13 13.20
N MET A 138 -21.81 -0.46 14.18
CA MET A 138 -20.37 -0.65 13.96
C MET A 138 -20.08 -1.83 13.01
N MET A 139 -20.81 -2.94 13.12
CA MET A 139 -20.64 -4.09 12.21
C MET A 139 -21.05 -3.73 10.77
N ILE A 140 -22.12 -2.95 10.59
CA ILE A 140 -22.54 -2.43 9.28
C ILE A 140 -21.42 -1.55 8.70
N GLU A 141 -20.90 -0.60 9.47
CA GLU A 141 -19.81 0.27 9.01
C GLU A 141 -18.56 -0.53 8.62
N LEU A 142 -18.15 -1.54 9.41
CA LEU A 142 -17.04 -2.43 9.06
C LEU A 142 -17.29 -3.17 7.73
N VAL A 143 -18.49 -3.69 7.49
CA VAL A 143 -18.81 -4.38 6.24
C VAL A 143 -18.72 -3.45 5.03
N PHE A 144 -19.35 -2.27 5.09
CA PHE A 144 -19.42 -1.37 3.94
C PHE A 144 -18.10 -0.64 3.67
N VAL A 145 -17.41 -0.19 4.72
CA VAL A 145 -16.05 0.35 4.59
C VAL A 145 -15.12 -0.73 4.05
N GLY A 146 -15.20 -1.96 4.57
CA GLY A 146 -14.41 -3.09 4.09
C GLY A 146 -14.65 -3.38 2.62
N ALA A 147 -15.91 -3.48 2.19
CA ALA A 147 -16.28 -3.66 0.79
C ALA A 147 -15.71 -2.55 -0.10
N TYR A 148 -15.84 -1.29 0.31
CA TYR A 148 -15.23 -0.16 -0.40
C TYR A 148 -13.71 -0.32 -0.51
N LYS A 149 -13.01 -0.64 0.58
CA LYS A 149 -11.54 -0.82 0.63
C LYS A 149 -11.06 -1.99 -0.22
N ILE A 150 -11.82 -3.08 -0.27
CA ILE A 150 -11.54 -4.23 -1.16
C ILE A 150 -11.62 -3.76 -2.60
N LEU A 151 -12.71 -3.11 -3.00
CA LEU A 151 -12.94 -2.74 -4.39
C LEU A 151 -11.92 -1.73 -4.91
N VAL A 152 -11.61 -0.68 -4.13
CA VAL A 152 -10.63 0.32 -4.57
C VAL A 152 -9.23 -0.26 -4.68
N ASN A 153 -8.86 -1.30 -3.92
CA ASN A 153 -7.53 -1.89 -4.01
C ASN A 153 -7.47 -3.08 -4.99
N LEU A 154 -8.57 -3.79 -5.18
CA LEU A 154 -8.63 -4.96 -6.07
C LEU A 154 -8.88 -4.57 -7.54
N ILE A 155 -9.70 -3.55 -7.81
CA ILE A 155 -10.00 -3.14 -9.20
C ILE A 155 -8.78 -2.40 -9.78
N PRO A 156 -8.12 -2.94 -10.82
CA PRO A 156 -6.89 -2.36 -11.36
C PRO A 156 -7.07 -0.90 -11.77
N HIS A 157 -6.32 0.01 -11.14
CA HIS A 157 -6.22 1.39 -11.58
C HIS A 157 -4.94 2.06 -11.08
N LYS A 158 -4.59 3.19 -11.70
CA LYS A 158 -3.56 4.10 -11.23
C LYS A 158 -4.19 5.37 -10.66
N THR A 159 -3.64 5.88 -9.56
CA THR A 159 -3.97 7.21 -9.02
C THR A 159 -2.71 8.06 -9.06
N ASN A 160 -2.71 9.12 -9.88
CA ASN A 160 -1.54 9.99 -10.09
C ASN A 160 -0.27 9.19 -10.47
N GLY A 161 -0.39 8.24 -11.40
CA GLY A 161 0.72 7.37 -11.82
C GLY A 161 0.97 6.16 -10.91
N VAL A 162 0.54 6.19 -9.64
CA VAL A 162 0.78 5.10 -8.69
C VAL A 162 -0.24 3.96 -8.88
N PRO A 163 0.19 2.72 -9.18
CA PRO A 163 -0.69 1.58 -9.30
C PRO A 163 -1.21 1.11 -7.94
N ASN A 164 -2.47 0.66 -7.90
CA ASN A 164 -2.98 -0.07 -6.73
C ASN A 164 -2.62 -1.58 -6.79
N ASP A 165 -2.88 -2.30 -5.71
CA ASP A 165 -2.57 -3.72 -5.55
C ASP A 165 -3.02 -4.60 -6.73
N GLY A 166 -4.29 -4.46 -7.12
CA GLY A 166 -4.87 -5.22 -8.22
C GLY A 166 -4.22 -4.90 -9.56
N TYR A 167 -3.80 -3.64 -9.77
CA TYR A 167 -3.06 -3.25 -10.96
C TYR A 167 -1.68 -3.90 -11.01
N ILE A 168 -0.95 -3.89 -9.89
CA ILE A 168 0.37 -4.52 -9.80
C ILE A 168 0.26 -6.01 -10.15
N VAL A 169 -0.69 -6.74 -9.54
CA VAL A 169 -0.87 -8.16 -9.84
C VAL A 169 -1.27 -8.39 -11.29
N LYS A 170 -2.19 -7.59 -11.84
CA LYS A 170 -2.60 -7.69 -13.25
C LYS A 170 -1.39 -7.56 -14.18
N MET A 171 -0.54 -6.56 -13.95
CA MET A 171 0.64 -6.31 -14.78
C MET A 171 1.68 -7.43 -14.67
N LEU A 172 1.96 -7.90 -13.46
CA LEU A 172 2.92 -8.98 -13.22
C LEU A 172 2.43 -10.35 -13.72
N ASP A 173 1.12 -10.58 -13.76
CA ASP A 173 0.51 -11.75 -14.38
C ASP A 173 0.65 -11.70 -15.90
N ALA A 174 0.39 -10.55 -16.52
CA ALA A 174 0.42 -10.37 -17.97
C ALA A 174 1.85 -10.34 -18.55
N HIS A 175 2.83 -9.79 -17.83
CA HIS A 175 4.17 -9.53 -18.37
C HIS A 175 5.26 -10.15 -17.50
N ILE A 176 5.79 -11.31 -17.92
CA ILE A 176 6.84 -12.04 -17.18
C ILE A 176 8.10 -11.18 -17.02
N ALA A 177 8.47 -10.41 -18.04
CA ALA A 177 9.63 -9.52 -18.01
C ALA A 177 9.54 -8.47 -16.89
N MET A 178 8.33 -7.96 -16.59
CA MET A 178 8.10 -6.99 -15.51
C MET A 178 8.39 -7.54 -14.11
N ARG A 179 8.39 -8.86 -13.92
CA ARG A 179 8.65 -9.46 -12.61
C ARG A 179 10.07 -9.17 -12.15
N LYS A 180 11.03 -9.16 -13.08
CA LYS A 180 12.42 -8.78 -12.80
C LYS A 180 12.50 -7.29 -12.45
N ASP A 181 11.85 -6.43 -13.25
CA ASP A 181 11.83 -4.99 -13.01
C ASP A 181 11.26 -4.67 -11.64
N TYR A 182 10.11 -5.25 -11.29
CA TYR A 182 9.47 -5.06 -10.00
C TYR A 182 10.36 -5.51 -8.83
N ALA A 183 11.03 -6.66 -8.98
CA ALA A 183 11.94 -7.16 -7.96
C ALA A 183 13.15 -6.23 -7.75
N LEU A 184 13.73 -5.74 -8.84
CA LEU A 184 14.86 -4.82 -8.82
C LEU A 184 14.44 -3.44 -8.28
N TYR A 185 13.27 -2.94 -8.67
CA TYR A 185 12.70 -1.70 -8.17
C TYR A 185 12.51 -1.73 -6.64
N LEU A 186 11.90 -2.80 -6.11
CA LEU A 186 11.75 -2.94 -4.66
C LEU A 186 13.10 -3.01 -3.93
N ARG A 187 14.13 -3.56 -4.59
CA ARG A 187 15.47 -3.71 -4.01
C ARG A 187 16.28 -2.41 -4.04
N ILE A 188 16.32 -1.70 -5.16
CA ILE A 188 16.99 -0.39 -5.25
C ILE A 188 16.31 0.63 -4.34
N TYR A 189 14.98 0.57 -4.21
CA TYR A 189 14.24 1.39 -3.26
C TYR A 189 14.67 1.08 -1.82
N ALA A 190 14.78 -0.20 -1.46
CA ALA A 190 15.23 -0.60 -0.13
C ALA A 190 16.68 -0.22 0.17
N ASP A 191 17.59 -0.38 -0.79
CA ASP A 191 19.00 -0.03 -0.62
C ASP A 191 19.16 1.50 -0.51
N THR A 192 18.42 2.28 -1.30
CA THR A 192 18.36 3.74 -1.19
C THR A 192 17.83 4.16 0.19
N PHE A 193 16.73 3.56 0.65
CA PHE A 193 16.14 3.87 1.96
C PHE A 193 17.08 3.55 3.13
N LEU A 194 17.90 2.50 3.00
CA LEU A 194 18.88 2.10 4.01
C LEU A 194 20.21 2.86 3.88
N ASN A 195 20.35 3.78 2.92
CA ASN A 195 21.60 4.48 2.61
C ASN A 195 22.78 3.52 2.36
N LYS A 196 22.53 2.41 1.68
CA LYS A 196 23.61 1.49 1.27
C LYS A 196 24.30 2.02 0.03
N ALA A 197 25.57 1.67 -0.13
CA ALA A 197 26.27 1.87 -1.40
C ALA A 197 25.56 1.08 -2.51
N ILE A 198 25.13 1.79 -3.55
CA ILE A 198 24.47 1.21 -4.72
C ILE A 198 25.48 1.24 -5.86
N SER A 199 25.76 0.08 -6.45
CA SER A 199 26.48 0.01 -7.72
C SER A 199 25.46 0.09 -8.86
N PRO A 200 25.45 1.15 -9.70
CA PRO A 200 24.50 1.27 -10.80
C PRO A 200 24.50 0.06 -11.76
N SER A 201 25.66 -0.58 -11.93
CA SER A 201 25.83 -1.79 -12.74
C SER A 201 24.89 -2.94 -12.33
N ASP A 202 24.54 -3.05 -11.04
CA ASP A 202 23.72 -4.14 -10.51
C ASP A 202 22.25 -4.04 -10.96
N TYR A 203 21.86 -2.86 -11.43
CA TYR A 203 20.50 -2.51 -11.83
C TYR A 203 20.39 -2.16 -13.32
N GLN A 204 21.50 -2.17 -14.06
CA GLN A 204 21.52 -1.95 -15.51
C GLN A 204 21.24 -3.25 -16.27
N TYR A 205 20.24 -3.20 -17.15
CA TYR A 205 19.92 -4.27 -18.10
C TYR A 205 19.08 -3.69 -19.23
N GLU A 206 19.15 -4.29 -20.41
CA GLU A 206 18.40 -3.84 -21.57
C GLU A 206 16.93 -4.27 -21.52
N ARG A 207 16.04 -3.36 -21.92
CA ARG A 207 14.63 -3.61 -22.19
C ARG A 207 14.28 -3.12 -23.58
N ASN A 208 13.34 -3.81 -24.22
CA ASN A 208 12.83 -3.39 -25.52
C ASN A 208 12.02 -2.09 -25.36
N GLU A 209 12.42 -1.04 -26.07
CA GLU A 209 11.79 0.28 -26.03
C GLU A 209 10.43 0.33 -26.75
N SER A 210 10.09 -0.69 -27.54
CA SER A 210 8.78 -0.79 -28.21
C SER A 210 7.63 -1.27 -27.30
N LEU A 211 7.92 -1.55 -26.02
CA LEU A 211 6.91 -1.98 -25.04
C LEU A 211 6.07 -0.78 -24.57
N SER A 212 4.86 -1.06 -24.10
CA SER A 212 3.98 -0.03 -23.55
C SER A 212 4.56 0.63 -22.29
N ASP A 213 4.18 1.89 -22.02
CA ASP A 213 4.57 2.60 -20.79
C ASP A 213 4.23 1.81 -19.52
N ASP A 214 3.12 1.08 -19.54
CA ASP A 214 2.71 0.22 -18.43
C ASP A 214 3.69 -0.93 -18.20
N GLU A 215 4.21 -1.53 -19.26
CA GLU A 215 5.23 -2.58 -19.19
C GLU A 215 6.59 -2.08 -18.74
N LEU A 216 6.88 -0.81 -19.01
CA LEU A 216 8.12 -0.16 -18.62
C LEU A 216 8.03 0.55 -17.27
N LEU A 217 6.89 0.52 -16.58
CA LEU A 217 6.66 1.26 -15.34
C LEU A 217 7.81 1.15 -14.34
N TYR A 218 8.12 -0.07 -13.87
CA TYR A 218 9.19 -0.26 -12.89
C TYR A 218 10.60 -0.09 -13.47
N TYR A 219 10.77 -0.35 -14.76
CA TYR A 219 12.05 -0.12 -15.43
C TYR A 219 12.38 1.37 -15.48
N ASN A 220 11.43 2.21 -15.91
CA ASN A 220 11.57 3.66 -15.99
C ASN A 220 11.84 4.25 -14.60
N GLU A 221 11.13 3.80 -13.57
CA GLU A 221 11.38 4.19 -12.18
C GLU A 221 12.80 3.84 -11.71
N ILE A 222 13.33 2.66 -12.06
CA ILE A 222 14.73 2.30 -11.77
C ILE A 222 15.69 3.28 -12.48
N GLN A 223 15.46 3.60 -13.75
CA GLN A 223 16.31 4.53 -14.49
C GLN A 223 16.31 5.94 -13.88
N GLU A 224 15.15 6.43 -13.43
CA GLU A 224 15.05 7.72 -12.74
C GLU A 224 15.84 7.72 -11.42
N ILE A 225 15.73 6.65 -10.63
CA ILE A 225 16.50 6.50 -9.39
C ILE A 225 18.01 6.48 -9.68
N LEU A 226 18.46 5.68 -10.66
CA LEU A 226 19.87 5.60 -11.05
C LEU A 226 20.42 6.95 -11.54
N LYS A 227 19.63 7.68 -12.34
CA LYS A 227 19.99 9.02 -12.79
C LYS A 227 20.17 9.99 -11.62
N SER A 228 19.28 9.92 -10.62
CA SER A 228 19.38 10.75 -9.42
C SER A 228 20.63 10.42 -8.57
N ILE A 229 20.99 9.15 -8.44
CA ILE A 229 22.19 8.69 -7.72
C ILE A 229 23.46 9.18 -8.44
N ASN A 230 23.55 9.00 -9.76
CA ASN A 230 24.69 9.46 -10.54
C ASN A 230 24.87 10.99 -10.49
N ALA A 231 23.76 11.74 -10.50
CA ALA A 231 23.80 13.20 -10.35
C ALA A 231 24.32 13.62 -8.97
N GLN A 232 23.99 12.88 -7.90
CA GLN A 232 24.53 13.13 -6.56
C GLN A 232 26.02 12.79 -6.45
N MET A 233 26.44 11.65 -7.02
CA MET A 233 27.85 11.23 -7.03
C MET A 233 28.74 12.23 -7.77
N SER A 234 28.35 12.65 -8.98
CA SER A 234 29.10 13.64 -9.77
C SER A 234 29.17 15.00 -9.06
N LYS A 235 28.11 15.43 -8.37
CA LYS A 235 28.14 16.65 -7.55
C LYS A 235 29.12 16.53 -6.38
N HIS A 236 29.13 15.39 -5.68
CA HIS A 236 30.06 15.15 -4.57
C HIS A 236 31.52 15.07 -5.05
N GLU A 237 31.79 14.50 -6.22
CA GLU A 237 33.13 14.49 -6.83
C GLU A 237 33.59 15.90 -7.21
N ILE A 238 32.70 16.72 -7.80
CA ILE A 238 32.99 18.12 -8.12
C ILE A 238 33.28 18.94 -6.86
N ASP A 239 32.48 18.79 -5.80
CA ASP A 239 32.67 19.50 -4.54
C ASP A 239 33.93 19.02 -3.79
N HIS A 240 34.26 17.73 -3.87
CA HIS A 240 35.52 17.18 -3.35
C HIS A 240 36.74 17.73 -4.10
N CYS A 241 36.70 17.79 -5.43
CA CYS A 241 37.75 18.39 -6.25
C CYS A 241 37.91 19.90 -6.01
N LYS A 242 36.82 20.63 -5.73
CA LYS A 242 36.86 22.06 -5.36
C LYS A 242 37.38 22.30 -3.95
N GLY A 243 37.22 21.35 -3.03
CA GLY A 243 37.79 21.39 -1.68
C GLY A 243 39.28 21.00 -1.60
N ILE A 244 39.87 20.53 -2.70
CA ILE A 244 41.28 20.13 -2.83
C ILE A 244 42.11 21.24 -3.54
N VAL A 245 41.55 22.42 -3.78
CA VAL A 245 42.33 23.58 -4.22
C VAL A 245 42.94 24.24 -2.98
N ILE A 246 44.19 23.85 -2.69
CA ILE A 246 45.10 24.48 -1.73
C ILE A 246 45.48 25.88 -2.22
#